data_AF-Q1YVM9-F1
#
_entry.id   AF-Q1YVM9-F1
#
_cell.length_a   1.000
_cell.length_b   1.000
_cell.length_c   1.000
_cell.angle_alpha   90.00
_cell.angle_beta   90.00
_cell.angle_gamma   90.00
#
_symmetry.space_group_name_H-M   'P 1'
#
loop_
_entity.id
_entity.type
_entity.pdbx_description
1 polymer ?
#
loop_
_entity_poly.entity_id
_entity_poly.type
_entity_poly.pdbx_seq_one_letter_code
_entity_poly.pdbx_strand_id
1 'polypeptide(L)'
;NVLIPSFAIERTQEILLLIKQMYYDKELPVCKVFLDSPMAIRATQIYNNYHAELNASADKLLLRDGTVFDFPYLQYSLKAKDSTLINNEESGCIIIAGSGMCTGGRILHHFKHRLWDDRNSVIFVGYQVKGTLGRQMIDGAESIQLYHEKINVNAQIHMLSGFSAHADQSDLLAWMSEFEQLEKIYLIHGEPDKQAVFKEVIKEQLHKSVHIVKYGEKIYV
;
A
#
# COMPACT_ATOMS: atom_id res chain seq x y z
N ASN A 1 19.12 0.51 0.62
CA ASN A 1 17.98 1.40 0.98
C ASN A 1 16.68 0.66 0.80
N VAL A 2 15.61 1.11 1.46
CA VAL A 2 14.28 0.50 1.31
C VAL A 2 13.35 1.45 0.56
N LEU A 3 12.75 0.98 -0.53
CA LEU A 3 11.75 1.71 -1.29
C LEU A 3 10.38 1.10 -1.01
N ILE A 4 9.40 1.94 -0.69
CA ILE A 4 8.03 1.52 -0.37
C ILE A 4 7.08 2.28 -1.32
N PRO A 5 6.72 1.69 -2.46
CA PRO A 5 5.67 2.22 -3.31
C PRO A 5 4.35 2.24 -2.54
N SER A 6 3.73 3.41 -2.40
CA SER A 6 2.49 3.54 -1.63
C SER A 6 1.47 4.48 -2.26
N PHE A 7 0.18 4.18 -2.01
CA PHE A 7 -0.90 5.09 -2.35
C PHE A 7 -0.91 6.27 -1.39
N ALA A 8 -1.30 7.44 -1.91
CA ALA A 8 -1.22 8.68 -1.14
C ALA A 8 -2.17 8.74 0.06
N ILE A 9 -3.28 8.03 -0.03
CA ILE A 9 -4.31 7.94 0.99
C ILE A 9 -4.25 6.53 1.57
N GLU A 10 -4.50 6.43 2.88
CA GLU A 10 -4.55 5.21 3.67
C GLU A 10 -3.20 4.51 3.85
N ARG A 11 -2.68 3.82 2.81
CA ARG A 11 -1.49 2.95 2.94
C ARG A 11 -0.25 3.72 3.38
N THR A 12 -0.05 4.95 2.88
CA THR A 12 1.04 5.81 3.34
C THR A 12 0.91 6.10 4.84
N GLN A 13 -0.27 6.50 5.30
CA GLN A 13 -0.49 6.90 6.69
C GLN A 13 -0.34 5.72 7.65
N GLU A 14 -0.78 4.53 7.26
CA GLU A 14 -0.58 3.31 8.06
C GLU A 14 0.91 2.95 8.20
N ILE A 15 1.67 3.01 7.11
CA ILE A 15 3.13 2.80 7.15
C ILE A 15 3.81 3.85 8.05
N LEU A 16 3.44 5.12 7.94
CA LEU A 16 4.01 6.18 8.79
C LEU A 16 3.73 5.92 10.27
N LEU A 17 2.51 5.50 10.60
CA LEU A 17 2.11 5.17 11.96
C LEU A 17 2.94 4.01 12.52
N LEU A 18 3.13 2.95 11.74
CA LEU A 18 3.96 1.81 12.15
C LEU A 18 5.44 2.16 12.29
N ILE A 19 6.02 2.89 11.34
CA ILE A 19 7.42 3.31 11.44
C ILE A 19 7.63 4.21 12.65
N LYS A 20 6.68 5.10 12.94
CA LYS A 20 6.70 5.92 14.16
C LYS A 20 6.62 5.08 15.43
N GLN A 21 5.78 4.05 15.45
CA GLN A 21 5.72 3.10 16.56
C GLN A 21 7.05 2.36 16.73
N MET A 22 7.64 1.83 15.65
CA MET A 22 8.95 1.18 15.66
C MET A 22 10.08 2.11 16.13
N TYR A 23 10.02 3.39 15.78
CA TYR A 23 10.96 4.41 16.29
C TYR A 23 10.89 4.48 17.81
N TYR A 24 9.68 4.50 18.37
CA TYR A 24 9.46 4.61 19.80
C TYR A 24 9.77 3.34 20.58
N ASP A 25 9.59 2.19 19.95
CA ASP A 25 9.91 0.88 20.52
C ASP A 25 11.40 0.53 20.34
N LYS A 26 12.17 1.42 19.69
CA LYS A 26 13.60 1.28 19.38
C LYS A 26 13.91 0.09 18.46
N GLU A 27 12.94 -0.30 17.66
CA GLU A 27 13.05 -1.34 16.62
C GLU A 27 13.48 -0.75 15.27
N LEU A 28 13.25 0.54 15.06
CA LEU A 28 13.72 1.25 13.86
C LEU A 28 15.21 1.59 14.00
N PRO A 29 16.10 1.09 13.12
CA PRO A 29 17.50 1.49 13.12
C PRO A 29 17.63 2.98 12.77
N VAL A 30 18.77 3.58 13.13
CA VAL A 30 19.08 4.97 12.77
C VAL A 30 19.10 5.10 11.25
N CYS A 31 18.11 5.77 10.69
CA CYS A 31 17.94 5.94 9.24
C CYS A 31 17.17 7.22 8.93
N LYS A 32 17.23 7.66 7.67
CA LYS A 32 16.35 8.73 7.16
C LYS A 32 15.07 8.10 6.60
N VAL A 33 13.92 8.64 6.95
CA VAL A 33 12.64 8.24 6.37
C VAL A 33 12.09 9.38 5.54
N PHE A 34 11.92 9.17 4.24
CA PHE A 34 11.39 10.17 3.32
C PHE A 34 9.97 9.82 2.93
N LEU A 35 9.05 10.78 3.07
CA LEU A 35 7.78 10.75 2.35
C LEU A 35 7.91 11.66 1.11
N ASP A 36 8.06 11.04 -0.05
CA ASP A 36 8.24 11.71 -1.34
C ASP A 36 7.01 11.58 -2.24
N SER A 37 5.91 12.21 -1.80
CA SER A 37 4.68 12.30 -2.57
C SER A 37 3.88 13.53 -2.14
N PRO A 38 3.77 14.58 -2.97
CA PRO A 38 3.05 15.80 -2.60
C PRO A 38 1.58 15.53 -2.27
N MET A 39 0.97 14.57 -2.96
CA MET A 39 -0.39 14.14 -2.69
C MET A 39 -0.49 13.43 -1.35
N ALA A 40 0.47 12.55 -1.02
CA ALA A 40 0.45 11.84 0.25
C ALA A 40 0.71 12.78 1.43
N ILE A 41 1.63 13.73 1.28
CA ILE A 41 1.93 14.75 2.30
C ILE A 41 0.67 15.57 2.61
N ARG A 42 -0.04 16.03 1.57
CA ARG A 42 -1.30 16.76 1.75
C ARG A 42 -2.39 15.89 2.37
N ALA A 43 -2.48 14.62 1.97
CA ALA A 43 -3.40 13.68 2.59
C ALA A 43 -3.08 13.51 4.08
N THR A 44 -1.83 13.30 4.46
CA THR A 44 -1.40 13.19 5.86
C THR A 44 -1.79 14.43 6.68
N GLN A 45 -1.72 15.64 6.10
CA GLN A 45 -2.20 16.86 6.77
C GLN A 45 -3.71 16.82 7.04
N ILE A 46 -4.51 16.26 6.13
CA ILE A 46 -5.95 16.05 6.36
C ILE A 46 -6.15 15.07 7.51
N TYR A 47 -5.43 13.94 7.54
CA TYR A 47 -5.54 12.98 8.66
C TYR A 47 -5.18 13.63 10.00
N ASN A 48 -4.16 14.49 10.06
CA ASN A 48 -3.82 15.24 11.28
C ASN A 48 -4.96 16.18 11.73
N ASN A 49 -5.64 16.85 10.79
CA ASN A 49 -6.76 17.74 11.11
C ASN A 49 -7.99 16.97 11.63
N TYR A 50 -8.16 15.72 11.21
CA TYR A 50 -9.25 14.84 11.62
C TYR A 50 -8.76 13.67 12.48
N HIS A 51 -7.74 13.90 13.33
CA HIS A 51 -7.13 12.85 14.14
C HIS A 51 -8.12 12.14 15.08
N ALA A 52 -9.19 12.84 15.51
CA ALA A 52 -10.25 12.28 16.34
C ALA A 52 -11.07 11.16 15.65
N GLU A 53 -10.99 11.04 14.32
CA GLU A 53 -11.63 9.96 13.55
C GLU A 53 -10.72 8.74 13.36
N LEU A 54 -9.49 8.79 13.91
CA LEU A 54 -8.53 7.70 13.82
C LEU A 54 -8.71 6.70 14.97
N ASN A 55 -8.02 5.57 14.87
CA ASN A 55 -8.12 4.52 15.86
C ASN A 55 -7.28 4.81 17.12
N ALA A 56 -7.46 3.99 18.16
CA ALA A 56 -6.77 4.13 19.43
C ALA A 56 -5.23 4.06 19.33
N SER A 57 -4.67 3.44 18.28
CA SER A 57 -3.22 3.43 18.05
C SER A 57 -2.70 4.80 17.64
N ALA A 58 -3.45 5.52 16.80
CA ALA A 58 -3.15 6.90 16.45
C ALA A 58 -3.24 7.82 17.68
N ASP A 59 -4.26 7.65 18.52
CA ASP A 59 -4.43 8.43 19.76
C ASP A 59 -3.25 8.25 20.72
N LYS A 60 -2.75 7.01 20.89
CA LYS A 60 -1.59 6.73 21.74
C LYS A 60 -0.34 7.48 21.27
N LEU A 61 -0.10 7.53 19.96
CA LEU A 61 1.04 8.24 19.40
C LEU A 61 0.86 9.76 19.51
N LEU A 62 -0.35 10.26 19.26
CA LEU A 62 -0.71 11.67 19.43
C LEU A 62 -0.47 12.13 20.88
N LEU A 63 -0.93 11.37 21.86
CA LEU A 63 -0.75 11.68 23.28
C LEU A 63 0.73 11.64 23.72
N ARG A 64 1.58 10.91 22.98
CA ARG A 64 2.99 10.72 23.33
C ARG A 64 3.84 11.94 22.99
N ASP A 65 3.63 12.56 21.82
CA ASP A 65 4.47 13.67 21.34
C ASP A 65 3.73 14.81 20.64
N GLY A 66 2.40 14.79 20.65
CA GLY A 66 1.56 15.81 20.05
C GLY A 66 1.32 15.67 18.54
N THR A 67 1.78 14.60 17.90
CA THR A 67 1.54 14.36 16.46
C THR A 67 1.13 12.91 16.19
N VAL A 68 0.34 12.64 15.15
CA VAL A 68 0.01 11.25 14.79
C VAL A 68 1.12 10.60 13.98
N PHE A 69 1.71 11.33 13.02
CA PHE A 69 2.62 10.75 12.02
C PHE A 69 4.06 11.26 12.09
N ASP A 70 4.32 12.41 12.74
CA ASP A 70 5.66 13.00 12.73
C ASP A 70 6.57 12.32 13.75
N PHE A 71 7.83 12.11 13.37
CA PHE A 71 8.88 11.60 14.24
C PHE A 71 10.25 12.09 13.75
N PRO A 72 11.30 12.10 14.59
CA PRO A 72 12.57 12.77 14.27
C PRO A 72 13.28 12.32 12.99
N TYR A 73 13.04 11.09 12.52
CA TYR A 73 13.68 10.56 11.30
C TYR A 73 12.88 10.87 10.02
N LEU A 74 11.64 11.37 10.14
CA LEU A 74 10.76 11.63 9.01
C LEU A 74 11.06 12.98 8.34
N GLN A 75 11.15 12.95 7.01
CA GLN A 75 11.35 14.13 6.16
C GLN A 75 10.32 14.14 5.03
N TYR A 76 9.62 15.27 4.90
CA TYR A 76 8.65 15.48 3.83
C TYR A 76 9.29 16.18 2.63
N SER A 77 9.17 15.57 1.45
CA SER A 77 9.66 16.16 0.20
C SER A 77 8.48 16.67 -0.64
N LEU A 78 8.19 17.97 -0.55
CA LEU A 78 7.12 18.59 -1.33
C LEU A 78 7.57 19.00 -2.73
N LYS A 79 8.78 19.53 -2.89
CA LYS A 79 9.24 20.10 -4.17
C LYS A 79 10.00 19.04 -4.97
N ALA A 80 9.97 19.18 -6.29
CA ALA A 80 10.71 18.30 -7.19
C ALA A 80 12.22 18.33 -6.93
N LYS A 81 12.77 19.51 -6.57
CA LYS A 81 14.18 19.65 -6.23
C LYS A 81 14.57 18.79 -5.01
N ASP A 82 13.71 18.75 -3.99
CA ASP A 82 13.93 17.97 -2.77
C ASP A 82 13.90 16.48 -3.09
N SER A 83 12.94 16.03 -3.92
CA SER A 83 12.84 14.66 -4.43
C SER A 83 14.11 14.21 -5.15
N THR A 84 14.66 15.06 -6.03
CA THR A 84 15.92 14.77 -6.72
C THR A 84 17.10 14.59 -5.76
N LEU A 85 17.17 15.40 -4.70
CA LEU A 85 18.25 15.30 -3.70
C LEU A 85 18.23 13.99 -2.92
N ILE A 86 17.05 13.37 -2.72
CA ILE A 86 16.92 12.05 -2.07
C ILE A 86 17.72 10.98 -2.84
N ASN A 87 17.89 11.13 -4.16
CA ASN A 87 18.65 10.16 -4.96
C ASN A 87 20.16 10.18 -4.66
N ASN A 88 20.68 11.21 -3.98
CA ASN A 88 22.07 11.28 -3.54
C ASN A 88 22.33 10.49 -2.25
N GLU A 89 21.30 9.99 -1.57
CA GLU A 89 21.45 9.17 -0.36
C GLU A 89 21.95 7.77 -0.75
N GLU A 90 23.21 7.45 -0.46
CA GLU A 90 23.79 6.16 -0.87
C GLU A 90 23.26 4.98 -0.05
N SER A 91 23.05 5.18 1.26
CA SER A 91 22.59 4.12 2.17
C SER A 91 21.82 4.68 3.37
N GLY A 92 21.17 3.80 4.14
CA GLY A 92 20.53 4.16 5.40
C GLY A 92 19.25 4.97 5.27
N CYS A 93 18.49 4.81 4.18
CA CYS A 93 17.18 5.47 4.05
C CYS A 93 16.03 4.53 3.67
N ILE A 94 14.83 4.93 4.13
CA ILE A 94 13.52 4.41 3.73
C ILE A 94 12.85 5.50 2.91
N ILE A 95 12.34 5.16 1.73
CA ILE A 95 11.69 6.10 0.80
C ILE A 95 10.28 5.60 0.51
N ILE A 96 9.29 6.32 1.04
CA ILE A 96 7.86 6.10 0.77
C ILE A 96 7.46 7.05 -0.35
N ALA A 97 7.10 6.53 -1.52
CA ALA A 97 6.76 7.35 -2.67
C ALA A 97 5.61 6.76 -3.48
N GLY A 98 4.83 7.64 -4.12
CA GLY A 98 3.74 7.23 -5.00
C GLY A 98 4.20 6.98 -6.43
N SER A 99 3.50 6.19 -7.24
CA SER A 99 2.22 5.51 -6.92
C SER A 99 2.40 4.08 -6.39
N GLY A 100 1.44 3.60 -5.58
CA GLY A 100 1.50 2.29 -4.92
C GLY A 100 1.54 1.06 -5.84
N MET A 101 1.10 1.20 -7.09
CA MET A 101 1.23 0.16 -8.12
C MET A 101 2.32 0.43 -9.16
N CYS A 102 3.13 1.46 -8.95
CA CYS A 102 4.22 1.84 -9.84
C CYS A 102 3.76 2.14 -11.28
N THR A 103 2.56 2.70 -11.44
CA THR A 103 2.03 3.15 -12.73
C THR A 103 2.46 4.58 -13.08
N GLY A 104 3.04 5.30 -12.12
CA GLY A 104 3.40 6.71 -12.23
C GLY A 104 4.02 7.24 -10.94
N GLY A 105 4.16 8.56 -10.86
CA GLY A 105 4.62 9.24 -9.66
C GLY A 105 6.14 9.20 -9.42
N ARG A 106 6.56 9.68 -8.25
CA ARG A 106 7.97 9.86 -7.89
C ARG A 106 8.72 8.54 -7.64
N ILE A 107 8.02 7.46 -7.30
CA ILE A 107 8.63 6.14 -7.11
C ILE A 107 9.41 5.67 -8.35
N LEU A 108 8.92 6.01 -9.55
CA LEU A 108 9.57 5.68 -10.81
C LEU A 108 10.95 6.34 -10.92
N HIS A 109 11.10 7.58 -10.47
CA HIS A 109 12.41 8.24 -10.44
C HIS A 109 13.36 7.51 -9.49
N HIS A 110 12.90 7.11 -8.30
CA HIS A 110 13.76 6.35 -7.39
C HIS A 110 14.14 4.97 -7.95
N PHE A 111 13.25 4.29 -8.67
CA PHE A 111 13.58 3.05 -9.37
C PHE A 111 14.68 3.25 -10.42
N LYS A 112 14.61 4.32 -11.21
CA LYS A 112 15.68 4.67 -12.17
C LYS A 112 17.06 4.73 -11.51
N HIS A 113 17.14 5.23 -10.27
CA HIS A 113 18.41 5.40 -9.57
C HIS A 113 18.83 4.21 -8.72
N ARG A 114 17.93 3.29 -8.36
CA ARG A 114 18.20 2.30 -7.28
C ARG A 114 17.84 0.86 -7.60
N LEU A 115 16.97 0.62 -8.58
CA LEU A 115 16.41 -0.72 -8.83
C LEU A 115 17.45 -1.74 -9.34
N TRP A 116 18.51 -1.23 -9.99
CA TRP A 116 19.61 -2.02 -10.54
C TRP A 116 20.70 -2.39 -9.52
N ASP A 117 20.62 -1.90 -8.28
CA ASP A 117 21.60 -2.13 -7.21
C ASP A 117 20.99 -3.08 -6.16
N ASP A 118 21.65 -4.21 -5.93
CA ASP A 118 21.21 -5.33 -5.09
C ASP A 118 21.25 -5.04 -3.59
N ARG A 119 21.89 -3.94 -3.18
CA ARG A 119 21.87 -3.41 -1.80
C ARG A 119 20.55 -2.71 -1.45
N ASN A 120 19.65 -2.57 -2.42
CA ASN A 120 18.33 -1.98 -2.22
C ASN A 120 17.26 -3.05 -2.15
N SER A 121 16.18 -2.72 -1.45
CA SER A 121 14.99 -3.55 -1.34
C SER A 121 13.76 -2.72 -1.72
N VAL A 122 12.83 -3.32 -2.44
CA VAL A 122 11.51 -2.75 -2.73
C VAL A 122 10.48 -3.56 -1.96
N ILE A 123 9.69 -2.89 -1.12
CA ILE A 123 8.64 -3.52 -0.31
C ILE A 123 7.28 -3.05 -0.82
N PHE A 124 6.54 -3.97 -1.43
CA PHE A 124 5.14 -3.75 -1.80
C PHE A 124 4.24 -4.06 -0.61
N VAL A 125 3.42 -3.08 -0.22
CA VAL A 125 2.50 -3.15 0.93
C VAL A 125 1.04 -3.19 0.50
N GLY A 126 0.76 -3.61 -0.72
CA GLY A 126 -0.59 -3.61 -1.26
C GLY A 126 -0.69 -4.43 -2.52
N TYR A 127 -1.91 -4.81 -2.87
CA TYR A 127 -2.19 -5.63 -4.04
C TYR A 127 -1.66 -4.97 -5.32
N GLN A 128 -1.05 -5.79 -6.17
CA GLN A 128 -0.53 -5.37 -7.47
C GLN A 128 -1.36 -6.00 -8.58
N VAL A 129 -2.10 -5.15 -9.31
CA VAL A 129 -2.96 -5.59 -10.41
C VAL A 129 -2.12 -6.08 -11.59
N LYS A 130 -2.57 -7.15 -12.27
CA LYS A 130 -1.94 -7.64 -13.50
C LYS A 130 -1.77 -6.52 -14.53
N GLY A 131 -0.58 -6.46 -15.11
CA GLY A 131 -0.21 -5.45 -16.10
C GLY A 131 0.48 -4.20 -15.53
N THR A 132 0.57 -4.03 -14.20
CA THR A 132 1.37 -2.94 -13.60
C THR A 132 2.84 -3.31 -13.49
N LEU A 133 3.72 -2.29 -13.41
CA LEU A 133 5.16 -2.52 -13.15
C LEU A 133 5.39 -3.18 -11.79
N GLY A 134 4.60 -2.82 -10.78
CA GLY A 134 4.66 -3.45 -9.47
C GLY A 134 4.39 -4.94 -9.54
N ARG A 135 3.39 -5.36 -10.32
CA ARG A 135 3.10 -6.79 -10.51
C ARG A 135 4.21 -7.52 -11.26
N GLN A 136 4.76 -6.91 -12.31
CA GLN A 136 5.89 -7.50 -13.06
C GLN A 136 7.10 -7.79 -12.15
N MET A 137 7.45 -6.85 -11.26
CA MET A 137 8.56 -7.05 -10.31
C MET A 137 8.26 -8.16 -9.30
N ILE A 138 7.04 -8.23 -8.77
CA ILE A 138 6.64 -9.32 -7.85
C ILE A 138 6.68 -10.69 -8.54
N ASP A 139 6.30 -10.75 -9.82
CA ASP A 139 6.35 -11.98 -10.62
C ASP A 139 7.78 -12.38 -11.04
N GLY A 140 8.80 -11.62 -10.61
CA GLY A 140 10.21 -11.96 -10.82
C GLY A 140 10.81 -11.46 -12.13
N ALA A 141 10.29 -10.37 -12.70
CA ALA A 141 10.88 -9.77 -13.90
C ALA A 141 12.34 -9.33 -13.66
N GLU A 142 13.28 -9.83 -14.47
CA GLU A 142 14.71 -9.45 -14.41
C GLU A 142 14.96 -7.99 -14.82
N SER A 143 14.00 -7.37 -15.52
CA SER A 143 14.09 -5.99 -15.97
C SER A 143 12.71 -5.40 -16.21
N ILE A 144 12.60 -4.07 -16.11
CA ILE A 144 11.41 -3.30 -16.45
C ILE A 144 11.72 -2.20 -17.47
N GLN A 145 10.73 -1.81 -18.24
CA GLN A 145 10.83 -0.66 -19.14
C GLN A 145 10.36 0.61 -18.43
N LEU A 146 11.22 1.62 -18.36
CA LEU A 146 10.93 2.89 -17.71
C LEU A 146 11.55 4.04 -18.49
N TYR A 147 10.76 5.07 -18.82
CA TYR A 147 11.24 6.25 -19.59
C TYR A 147 11.99 5.91 -20.90
N HIS A 148 11.55 4.85 -21.61
CA HIS A 148 12.22 4.32 -22.81
C HIS A 148 13.60 3.70 -22.56
N GLU A 149 13.96 3.47 -21.31
CA GLU A 149 15.16 2.72 -20.90
C GLU A 149 14.75 1.37 -20.28
N LYS A 150 15.61 0.37 -20.48
CA LYS A 150 15.50 -0.93 -19.81
C LYS A 150 16.31 -0.87 -18.51
N ILE A 151 15.67 -1.08 -17.37
CA ILE A 151 16.32 -1.07 -16.06
C ILE A 151 16.33 -2.50 -15.51
N ASN A 152 17.50 -2.97 -15.08
CA ASN A 152 17.62 -4.28 -14.43
C ASN A 152 17.02 -4.23 -13.02
N VAL A 153 16.33 -5.31 -12.64
CA VAL A 153 15.76 -5.50 -11.30
C VAL A 153 16.71 -6.38 -10.52
N ASN A 154 17.72 -5.77 -9.89
CA ASN A 154 18.64 -6.48 -9.00
C ASN A 154 18.31 -6.26 -7.53
N ALA A 155 17.57 -5.19 -7.21
CA ALA A 155 17.06 -4.94 -5.87
C ALA A 155 16.18 -6.11 -5.39
N GLN A 156 16.22 -6.39 -4.10
CA GLN A 156 15.41 -7.44 -3.49
C GLN A 156 13.93 -7.02 -3.47
N ILE A 157 13.06 -7.85 -4.05
CA ILE A 157 11.62 -7.56 -4.11
C ILE A 157 10.90 -8.33 -3.01
N HIS A 158 10.15 -7.61 -2.18
CA HIS A 158 9.34 -8.16 -1.11
C HIS A 158 7.89 -7.74 -1.27
N MET A 159 6.97 -8.64 -0.91
CA MET A 159 5.54 -8.34 -0.81
C MET A 159 5.08 -8.66 0.62
N LEU A 160 4.50 -7.65 1.28
CA LEU A 160 3.86 -7.81 2.59
C LEU A 160 2.35 -7.85 2.38
N SER A 161 1.74 -9.01 2.60
CA SER A 161 0.30 -9.22 2.42
C SER A 161 -0.56 -8.61 3.55
N GLY A 162 0.03 -8.36 4.72
CA GLY A 162 -0.69 -7.90 5.92
C GLY A 162 -1.21 -6.45 5.88
N PHE A 163 -0.93 -5.70 4.82
CA PHE A 163 -1.34 -4.31 4.64
C PHE A 163 -2.51 -4.13 3.67
N SER A 164 -3.15 -5.21 3.24
CA SER A 164 -4.36 -5.13 2.42
C SER A 164 -5.52 -4.54 3.23
N ALA A 165 -6.17 -3.50 2.71
CA ALA A 165 -7.41 -2.98 3.28
C ALA A 165 -8.64 -3.87 2.98
N HIS A 166 -8.44 -4.96 2.24
CA HIS A 166 -9.49 -5.89 1.89
C HIS A 166 -9.52 -7.04 2.89
N ALA A 167 -10.71 -7.28 3.43
CA ALA A 167 -11.05 -8.46 4.22
C ALA A 167 -10.72 -9.74 3.44
N ASP A 168 -10.14 -10.72 4.13
CA ASP A 168 -9.88 -12.04 3.56
C ASP A 168 -11.20 -12.83 3.39
N GLN A 169 -11.13 -13.98 2.72
CA GLN A 169 -12.31 -14.83 2.51
C GLN A 169 -13.02 -15.17 3.82
N SER A 170 -12.28 -15.52 4.87
CA SER A 170 -12.84 -15.82 6.19
C SER A 170 -13.52 -14.60 6.82
N ASP A 171 -12.92 -13.43 6.69
CA ASP A 171 -13.44 -12.19 7.26
C ASP A 171 -14.74 -11.77 6.57
N LEU A 172 -14.81 -11.90 5.24
CA LEU A 172 -16.03 -11.63 4.48
C LEU A 172 -17.16 -12.60 4.85
N LEU A 173 -16.84 -13.89 5.06
CA LEU A 173 -17.82 -14.90 5.49
C LEU A 173 -18.34 -14.60 6.89
N ALA A 174 -17.45 -14.28 7.82
CA ALA A 174 -17.81 -13.90 9.17
C ALA A 174 -18.67 -12.63 9.18
N TRP A 175 -18.31 -11.62 8.40
CA TRP A 175 -19.12 -10.40 8.27
C TRP A 175 -20.52 -10.70 7.69
N MET A 176 -20.60 -11.54 6.66
CA MET A 176 -21.89 -11.92 6.06
C MET A 176 -22.75 -12.77 6.99
N SER A 177 -22.18 -13.54 7.92
CA SER A 177 -22.95 -14.36 8.87
C SER A 177 -23.66 -13.54 9.96
N GLU A 178 -23.24 -12.29 10.20
CA GLU A 178 -23.87 -11.42 11.20
C GLU A 178 -25.20 -10.81 10.73
N PHE A 179 -25.58 -10.96 9.45
CA PHE A 179 -26.84 -10.43 8.94
C PHE A 179 -28.02 -11.36 9.25
N GLU A 180 -28.99 -10.85 10.02
CA GLU A 180 -30.25 -11.58 10.29
C GLU A 180 -31.06 -11.83 9.01
N GLN A 181 -31.08 -10.86 8.09
CA GLN A 181 -31.77 -10.93 6.81
C GLN A 181 -30.80 -10.73 5.66
N LEU A 182 -30.36 -11.84 5.06
CA LEU A 182 -29.54 -11.87 3.87
C LEU A 182 -30.09 -12.91 2.90
N GLU A 183 -30.64 -12.48 1.76
CA GLU A 183 -31.30 -13.38 0.80
C GLU A 183 -30.46 -13.63 -0.46
N LYS A 184 -29.92 -12.56 -1.06
CA LYS A 184 -29.13 -12.60 -2.30
C LYS A 184 -27.84 -11.83 -2.12
N ILE A 185 -26.75 -12.40 -2.64
CA ILE A 185 -25.41 -11.82 -2.60
C ILE A 185 -24.96 -11.57 -4.04
N TYR A 186 -24.42 -10.39 -4.30
CA TYR A 186 -23.91 -9.97 -5.60
C TYR A 186 -22.42 -9.68 -5.49
N LEU A 187 -21.59 -10.55 -6.07
CA LEU A 187 -20.14 -10.41 -6.07
C LEU A 187 -19.70 -9.46 -7.19
N ILE A 188 -18.96 -8.43 -6.79
CA ILE A 188 -18.32 -7.43 -7.66
C ILE A 188 -16.84 -7.29 -7.28
N HIS A 189 -16.08 -6.46 -8.01
CA HIS A 189 -14.72 -6.03 -7.68
C HIS A 189 -13.76 -7.16 -7.21
N GLY A 190 -13.53 -8.15 -8.08
CA GLY A 190 -12.56 -9.22 -7.85
C GLY A 190 -12.16 -9.91 -9.15
N GLU A 191 -11.08 -10.68 -9.12
CA GLU A 191 -10.70 -11.49 -10.29
C GLU A 191 -11.76 -12.59 -10.54
N PRO A 192 -12.16 -12.85 -11.80
CA PRO A 192 -13.26 -13.77 -12.10
C PRO A 192 -13.08 -15.18 -11.53
N ASP A 193 -11.86 -15.70 -11.55
CA ASP A 193 -11.52 -17.01 -10.98
C ASP A 193 -11.67 -17.02 -9.46
N LYS A 194 -11.24 -15.95 -8.78
CA LYS A 194 -11.38 -15.80 -7.32
C LYS A 194 -12.83 -15.63 -6.89
N GLN A 195 -13.61 -14.86 -7.65
CA GLN A 195 -15.05 -14.72 -7.41
C GLN A 195 -15.79 -16.04 -7.62
N ALA A 196 -15.42 -16.84 -8.62
CA ALA A 196 -16.00 -18.15 -8.85
C ALA A 196 -15.74 -19.10 -7.67
N VAL A 197 -14.51 -19.14 -7.15
CA VAL A 197 -14.19 -19.92 -5.94
C VAL A 197 -14.99 -19.41 -4.74
N PHE A 198 -15.01 -18.10 -4.50
CA PHE A 198 -15.69 -17.53 -3.35
C PHE A 198 -17.21 -17.74 -3.38
N LYS A 199 -17.81 -17.68 -4.58
CA LYS A 199 -19.22 -18.00 -4.79
C LYS A 199 -19.59 -19.39 -4.29
N GLU A 200 -18.77 -20.40 -4.59
CA GLU A 200 -19.05 -21.76 -4.13
C GLU A 200 -18.89 -21.88 -2.61
N VAL A 201 -17.87 -21.26 -2.02
CA VAL A 201 -17.69 -21.23 -0.56
C VAL A 201 -18.89 -20.57 0.15
N ILE A 202 -19.43 -19.47 -0.37
CA ILE A 202 -20.62 -18.82 0.20
C ILE A 202 -21.84 -19.74 0.14
N LYS A 203 -22.05 -20.44 -0.98
CA LYS A 203 -23.18 -21.38 -1.10
C LYS A 203 -23.05 -22.55 -0.12
N GLU A 204 -21.83 -23.06 0.06
CA GLU A 204 -21.55 -24.17 0.95
C GLU A 204 -21.71 -23.78 2.42
N GLN A 205 -21.22 -22.61 2.83
CA GLN A 205 -21.19 -22.22 4.25
C GLN A 205 -22.39 -21.41 4.71
N LEU A 206 -22.92 -20.52 3.86
CA LEU A 206 -24.03 -19.63 4.23
C LEU A 206 -25.37 -20.05 3.61
N HIS A 207 -25.36 -21.01 2.68
CA HIS A 207 -26.55 -21.50 1.96
C HIS A 207 -27.37 -20.38 1.31
N LYS A 208 -26.68 -19.33 0.82
CA LYS A 208 -27.31 -18.16 0.17
C LYS A 208 -27.23 -18.23 -1.34
N SER A 209 -28.14 -17.52 -2.00
CA SER A 209 -28.07 -17.31 -3.44
C SER A 209 -27.00 -16.28 -3.78
N VAL A 210 -26.09 -16.62 -4.70
CA VAL A 210 -24.94 -15.79 -5.05
C VAL A 210 -24.82 -15.62 -6.56
N HIS A 211 -24.70 -14.37 -6.99
CA HIS A 211 -24.51 -13.99 -8.38
C HIS A 211 -23.21 -13.21 -8.57
N ILE A 212 -22.43 -13.56 -9.61
CA ILE A 212 -21.24 -12.79 -9.99
C ILE A 212 -21.67 -11.82 -11.08
N VAL A 213 -21.62 -10.53 -10.77
CA VAL A 213 -22.17 -9.49 -11.64
C VAL A 213 -21.22 -9.24 -12.80
N LYS A 214 -21.75 -9.24 -14.02
CA LYS A 214 -20.99 -8.89 -15.23
C LYS A 214 -20.98 -7.38 -15.43
N TYR A 215 -19.92 -6.89 -16.07
CA TYR A 215 -19.84 -5.48 -16.46
C TYR A 215 -21.04 -5.09 -17.32
N GLY A 216 -21.75 -4.02 -16.91
CA GLY A 216 -22.95 -3.52 -17.61
C GLY A 216 -24.23 -4.33 -17.40
N GLU A 217 -24.21 -5.35 -16.53
CA GLU A 217 -25.41 -6.11 -16.19
C GLU A 217 -26.40 -5.28 -15.36
N LYS A 218 -27.70 -5.38 -15.68
CA LYS A 218 -28.78 -4.75 -14.92
C LYS A 218 -29.40 -5.77 -13.98
N ILE A 219 -29.47 -5.42 -12.70
CA ILE A 219 -30.03 -6.27 -11.64
C ILE A 219 -31.33 -5.62 -11.16
N TYR A 220 -32.39 -6.42 -11.08
CA TYR A 220 -33.66 -6.03 -10.50
C TYR A 220 -33.75 -6.70 -9.12
N VAL A 221 -33.76 -5.88 -8.08
CA VAL A 221 -33.77 -6.30 -6.67
C VAL A 221 -35.20 -6.32 -6.17
#